data_AF-A0A1V5XJ64-F1
#
_entry.id   AF-A0A1V5XJ64-F1
#
_cell.length_a   1.000
_cell.length_b   1.000
_cell.length_c   1.000
_cell.angle_alpha   90.00
_cell.angle_beta   90.00
_cell.angle_gamma   90.00
#
_symmetry.space_group_name_H-M   'P 1'
#
loop_
_entity.id
_entity.type
_entity.pdbx_description
1 polymer ?
#
loop_
_entity_poly.entity_id
_entity_poly.type
_entity_poly.pdbx_seq_one_letter_code
_entity_poly.pdbx_strand_id
1 'polypeptide(L)'
;MEYNMDAILAEVTPQELPPPYSDIARAVNMETALRLAQLYQGTHLYFPKLDEVLRTKRNERIKKEFNGYNLKELAIKYNVTDRWIRELVGEAEDENQLGIDNYL
;
A
#
# COMPACT_ATOMS: atom_id res chain seq x y z
N MET A 1 42.41 -7.76 10.88
CA MET A 1 42.00 -7.98 9.48
C MET A 1 40.55 -7.59 9.41
N GLU A 2 40.26 -6.46 8.77
CA GLU A 2 38.90 -6.08 8.45
C GLU A 2 38.43 -7.01 7.33
N TYR A 3 37.47 -7.87 7.63
CA TYR A 3 36.96 -8.87 6.69
C TYR A 3 36.10 -8.12 5.68
N ASN A 4 36.48 -8.12 4.40
CA ASN A 4 35.73 -7.40 3.36
C ASN A 4 34.46 -8.19 3.00
N MET A 5 33.43 -8.01 3.83
CA MET A 5 32.09 -8.58 3.63
C MET A 5 31.49 -8.17 2.27
N ASP A 6 31.83 -6.98 1.76
CA ASP A 6 31.25 -6.46 0.52
C ASP A 6 31.74 -7.24 -0.72
N ALA A 7 33.01 -7.63 -0.73
CA ALA A 7 33.55 -8.47 -1.81
C ALA A 7 32.86 -9.85 -1.85
N ILE A 8 32.58 -10.43 -0.69
CA ILE A 8 31.91 -11.73 -0.58
C ILE A 8 30.44 -11.62 -1.00
N LEU A 9 29.76 -10.54 -0.58
CA LEU A 9 28.37 -10.29 -0.97
C LEU A 9 28.20 -10.08 -2.49
N ALA A 10 29.24 -9.60 -3.19
CA ALA A 10 29.22 -9.46 -4.64
C ALA A 10 29.23 -10.82 -5.38
N GLU A 11 29.70 -11.89 -4.73
CA GLU A 11 29.72 -13.24 -5.29
C GLU A 11 28.42 -14.01 -5.01
N VAL A 12 27.59 -13.53 -4.08
CA VAL A 12 26.33 -14.20 -3.69
C VAL A 12 25.29 -14.13 -4.79
N THR A 13 24.68 -15.27 -5.08
CA THR A 13 23.58 -15.39 -6.02
C THR A 13 22.21 -15.35 -5.31
N PRO A 14 21.11 -14.98 -6.02
CA PRO A 14 19.77 -14.96 -5.43
C PRO A 14 19.35 -16.30 -4.81
N GLN A 15 19.84 -17.43 -5.32
CA GLN A 15 19.48 -18.78 -4.85
C GLN A 15 20.13 -19.14 -3.51
N GLU A 16 21.24 -18.48 -3.16
CA GLU A 16 21.97 -18.69 -1.91
C GLU A 16 21.40 -17.85 -0.76
N LEU A 17 20.52 -16.90 -1.06
CA LEU A 17 19.82 -16.10 -0.06
C LEU A 17 18.62 -16.86 0.53
N PRO A 18 18.40 -16.79 1.85
CA PRO A 18 17.17 -17.30 2.44
C PRO A 18 15.97 -16.43 2.01
N PRO A 19 14.75 -17.00 1.91
CA PRO A 19 13.54 -16.20 1.83
C PRO A 19 13.41 -15.25 3.04
N PRO A 20 12.90 -14.01 2.87
CA PRO A 20 12.31 -13.46 1.65
C PRO A 20 13.33 -12.82 0.69
N TYR A 21 14.62 -12.78 1.03
CA TYR A 21 15.62 -12.03 0.25
C TYR A 21 15.87 -12.64 -1.14
N SER A 22 15.82 -13.97 -1.28
CA SER A 22 15.91 -14.62 -2.59
C SER A 22 14.74 -14.26 -3.51
N ASP A 23 13.53 -14.16 -2.97
CA ASP A 23 12.34 -13.77 -3.74
C ASP A 23 12.42 -12.30 -4.15
N ILE A 24 12.84 -11.43 -3.22
CA ILE A 24 13.06 -10.00 -3.50
C ILE A 24 14.16 -9.82 -4.56
N ALA A 25 15.25 -10.58 -4.46
CA ALA A 25 16.35 -10.51 -5.42
C ALA A 25 15.90 -10.89 -6.84
N ARG A 26 15.04 -11.90 -6.98
CA ARG A 26 14.48 -12.33 -8.28
C ARG A 26 13.40 -11.39 -8.81
N ALA A 27 12.54 -10.88 -7.93
CA ALA A 27 11.43 -10.01 -8.31
C ALA A 27 11.85 -8.55 -8.57
N VAL A 28 12.90 -8.08 -7.90
CA VAL A 28 13.37 -6.69 -7.94
C VAL A 28 14.83 -6.62 -8.41
N ASN A 29 15.79 -6.89 -7.53
CA ASN A 29 17.23 -7.04 -7.80
C ASN A 29 18.00 -7.40 -6.51
N MET A 30 19.26 -7.86 -6.68
CA MET A 30 20.16 -8.23 -5.57
C MET A 30 20.45 -7.05 -4.62
N GLU A 31 20.69 -5.86 -5.16
CA GLU A 31 21.01 -4.68 -4.35
C GLU A 31 19.93 -4.36 -3.31
N THR A 32 18.66 -4.43 -3.73
CA THR A 32 17.52 -4.20 -2.83
C THR A 32 17.45 -5.26 -1.74
N ALA A 33 17.63 -6.53 -2.10
CA ALA A 33 17.61 -7.62 -1.13
C ALA A 33 18.72 -7.46 -0.07
N LEU A 34 19.94 -7.13 -0.48
CA LEU A 34 21.07 -6.94 0.42
C LEU A 34 20.89 -5.71 1.33
N ARG A 35 20.37 -4.60 0.80
CA ARG A 35 20.05 -3.41 1.62
C ARG A 35 19.01 -3.73 2.71
N LEU A 36 17.98 -4.51 2.38
CA LEU A 36 16.98 -4.93 3.36
C LEU A 36 17.59 -5.89 4.40
N ALA A 37 18.46 -6.80 3.97
CA ALA A 37 19.17 -7.71 4.88
C ALA A 37 20.05 -6.95 5.88
N GLN A 38 20.77 -5.91 5.42
CA GLN A 38 21.56 -5.04 6.28
C GLN A 38 20.70 -4.20 7.23
N LEU A 39 19.54 -3.74 6.78
CA LEU A 39 18.64 -2.89 7.56
C LEU A 39 17.94 -3.64 8.69
N TYR A 40 17.39 -4.82 8.41
CA TYR A 40 16.57 -5.56 9.37
C TYR A 40 17.33 -6.66 10.12
N GLN A 41 18.43 -7.18 9.55
CA GLN A 41 19.28 -8.22 10.16
C GLN A 41 18.45 -9.36 10.76
N GLY A 42 18.81 -9.88 11.92
CA GLY A 42 18.13 -10.98 12.62
C GLY A 42 16.73 -10.64 13.16
N THR A 43 16.09 -9.55 12.71
CA THR A 43 14.74 -9.17 13.14
C THR A 43 13.69 -10.01 12.43
N HIS A 44 12.65 -10.41 13.17
CA HIS A 44 11.46 -11.02 12.57
C HIS A 44 10.58 -9.95 11.93
N LEU A 45 10.57 -9.88 10.60
CA LEU A 45 9.81 -8.89 9.84
C LEU A 45 8.44 -9.45 9.41
N TYR A 46 7.38 -8.75 9.79
CA TYR A 46 6.03 -9.02 9.29
C TYR A 46 5.73 -8.10 8.09
N PHE A 47 5.23 -8.68 7.00
CA PHE A 47 4.74 -7.95 5.84
C PHE A 47 3.22 -7.84 5.92
N PRO A 48 2.65 -6.72 6.42
CA PRO A 48 1.21 -6.54 6.48
C PRO A 48 0.60 -6.49 5.08
N LYS A 49 -0.64 -6.97 4.96
CA LYS A 49 -1.43 -6.72 3.77
C LYS A 49 -1.66 -5.22 3.60
N LEU A 50 -1.59 -4.75 2.37
CA LEU A 50 -1.84 -3.34 2.05
C LEU A 50 -3.33 -3.04 1.83
N ASP A 51 -4.22 -3.98 2.08
CA ASP A 51 -5.66 -3.88 1.81
C ASP A 51 -6.29 -2.60 2.37
N GLU A 52 -5.94 -2.22 3.60
CA GLU A 52 -6.45 -1.00 4.23
C GLU A 52 -5.93 0.28 3.58
N VAL A 53 -4.64 0.34 3.27
CA VAL A 53 -4.04 1.49 2.58
C VAL A 53 -4.64 1.63 1.18
N LEU A 54 -4.76 0.52 0.46
CA LEU A 54 -5.36 0.47 -0.87
C LEU A 54 -6.84 0.86 -0.84
N ARG A 55 -7.61 0.38 0.15
CA ARG A 55 -9.00 0.76 0.38
C ARG A 55 -9.11 2.27 0.60
N THR A 56 -8.27 2.82 1.47
CA THR A 56 -8.25 4.26 1.77
C THR A 56 -7.94 5.08 0.51
N LYS A 57 -6.91 4.70 -0.25
CA LYS A 57 -6.56 5.40 -1.50
C LYS A 57 -7.60 5.25 -2.60
N ARG A 58 -8.28 4.11 -2.69
CA ARG A 58 -9.43 3.94 -3.58
C ARG A 58 -10.55 4.91 -3.18
N ASN A 59 -10.90 4.97 -1.90
CA ASN A 59 -11.95 5.84 -1.38
C ASN A 59 -11.64 7.31 -1.67
N GLU A 60 -10.40 7.77 -1.41
CA GLU A 60 -9.94 9.13 -1.74
C GLU A 60 -10.10 9.45 -3.23
N ARG A 61 -9.73 8.50 -4.11
CA ARG A 61 -9.86 8.69 -5.57
C ARG A 61 -11.32 8.78 -6.00
N ILE A 62 -12.19 7.93 -5.47
CA ILE A 62 -13.63 7.98 -5.77
C ILE A 62 -14.22 9.32 -5.36
N LYS A 63 -13.90 9.83 -4.16
CA LYS A 63 -14.35 11.16 -3.71
C LYS A 63 -13.87 12.28 -4.65
N LYS A 64 -12.63 12.21 -5.15
CA LYS A 64 -12.05 13.20 -6.09
C LYS A 64 -12.64 13.14 -7.50
N GLU A 65 -12.97 11.95 -7.98
CA GLU A 65 -13.50 11.74 -9.33
C GLU A 65 -15.03 11.89 -9.41
N PHE A 66 -15.72 11.91 -8.27
CA PHE A 66 -17.16 12.08 -8.22
C PHE A 66 -17.58 13.47 -8.69
N ASN A 67 -18.53 13.52 -9.63
CA ASN A 67 -19.01 14.76 -10.24
C ASN A 67 -20.52 15.03 -9.99
N GLY A 68 -21.14 14.31 -9.05
CA GLY A 68 -22.57 14.40 -8.75
C GLY A 68 -23.43 13.37 -9.48
N TYR A 69 -23.01 12.90 -10.66
CA TYR A 69 -23.87 12.09 -11.55
C TYR A 69 -23.22 10.78 -12.05
N ASN A 70 -21.90 10.60 -11.87
CA ASN A 70 -21.13 9.47 -12.42
C ASN A 70 -21.06 8.21 -11.53
N LEU A 71 -22.07 7.93 -10.71
CA LEU A 71 -22.07 6.78 -9.77
C LEU A 71 -21.80 5.44 -10.47
N LYS A 72 -22.53 5.16 -11.55
CA LYS A 72 -22.42 3.88 -12.30
C LYS A 72 -21.04 3.69 -12.92
N GLU A 73 -20.47 4.76 -13.45
CA GLU A 73 -19.14 4.73 -14.07
C GLU A 73 -18.06 4.41 -13.03
N LEU A 74 -18.14 5.05 -11.86
CA LEU A 74 -17.22 4.80 -10.75
C LEU A 74 -17.41 3.39 -10.18
N ALA A 75 -18.65 2.88 -10.10
CA ALA A 75 -18.95 1.55 -9.61
C ALA A 75 -18.29 0.47 -10.47
N ILE A 76 -18.39 0.61 -11.80
CA ILE A 76 -17.72 -0.27 -12.77
C ILE A 76 -16.20 -0.11 -12.66
N LYS A 77 -15.69 1.13 -12.68
CA LYS A 77 -14.25 1.42 -12.67
C LYS A 77 -13.54 0.85 -11.44
N TYR A 78 -14.17 0.91 -10.28
CA TYR A 78 -13.59 0.45 -9.01
C TYR A 78 -14.11 -0.90 -8.54
N ASN A 79 -14.96 -1.55 -9.34
CA ASN A 79 -15.59 -2.84 -9.03
C ASN A 79 -16.27 -2.84 -7.65
N VAL A 80 -17.16 -1.87 -7.44
CA VAL A 80 -17.96 -1.69 -6.21
C VAL A 80 -19.41 -1.44 -6.58
N THR A 81 -20.32 -1.40 -5.60
CA THR A 81 -21.74 -1.15 -5.86
C THR A 81 -22.05 0.35 -5.88
N ASP A 82 -23.05 0.75 -6.68
CA ASP A 82 -23.58 2.13 -6.68
C ASP A 82 -23.99 2.59 -5.28
N ARG A 83 -24.57 1.68 -4.48
CA ARG A 83 -24.97 1.93 -3.09
C ARG A 83 -23.75 2.31 -2.24
N TRP A 84 -22.66 1.53 -2.34
CA TRP A 84 -21.46 1.77 -1.55
C TRP A 84 -20.77 3.08 -1.94
N ILE A 85 -20.78 3.46 -3.23
CA ILE A 85 -20.28 4.78 -3.64
C ILE A 85 -21.16 5.91 -3.08
N ARG A 86 -22.48 5.74 -3.11
CA ARG A 86 -23.40 6.74 -2.54
C ARG A 86 -23.17 6.92 -1.04
N GLU A 87 -22.98 5.84 -0.29
CA GLU A 87 -22.63 5.88 1.14
C GLU A 87 -21.28 6.58 1.33
N LEU A 88 -20.25 6.19 0.57
CA LEU A 88 -18.90 6.76 0.67
C LEU A 88 -18.87 8.28 0.41
N VAL A 89 -19.61 8.75 -0.59
CA VAL A 89 -19.64 10.18 -0.97
C VAL A 89 -20.59 10.95 -0.05
N GLY A 90 -21.71 10.36 0.37
CA GLY A 90 -22.63 10.95 1.35
C GLY A 90 -21.98 11.18 2.71
N GLU A 91 -21.17 10.24 3.19
CA GLU A 91 -20.33 10.42 4.40
C GLU A 91 -19.38 11.63 4.28
N ALA A 92 -18.93 11.97 3.07
CA ALA A 92 -18.07 13.13 2.83
C ALA A 92 -18.83 14.47 2.83
N GLU A 93 -20.14 14.44 2.53
CA GLU A 93 -21.03 15.60 2.61
C GLU A 93 -21.43 15.88 4.07
N ASP A 94 -21.63 14.84 4.89
CA ASP A 94 -21.94 14.96 6.33
C ASP A 94 -20.73 15.45 7.15
N GLU A 95 -19.49 15.04 6.84
CA GLU A 95 -18.28 15.60 7.51
C GLU A 95 -18.09 17.11 7.25
N ASN A 96 -18.62 17.65 6.16
CA ASN A 96 -18.58 19.08 5.83
C ASN A 96 -19.81 19.87 6.33
N GLN A 97 -20.85 19.19 6.79
CA GLN A 97 -21.96 19.80 7.49
C GLN A 97 -21.64 19.81 8.99
N LEU A 98 -20.93 20.84 9.44
CA LEU A 98 -21.01 21.24 10.85
C LEU A 98 -22.49 21.44 11.17
N GLY A 99 -23.04 20.54 11.99
CA GLY A 99 -24.44 20.53 12.38
C GLY A 99 -24.87 21.91 12.86
N ILE A 100 -26.00 22.37 12.31
CA ILE A 100 -26.66 23.63 12.69
C ILE A 100 -27.33 23.48 14.07
N ASP A 101 -27.09 22.36 14.75
CA ASP A 101 -27.82 21.93 15.94
C ASP A 101 -27.18 22.42 17.25
N ASN A 102 -26.14 23.24 17.18
CA ASN A 102 -25.45 23.77 18.37
C ASN A 102 -25.85 25.22 18.73
N TYR A 103 -27.04 25.66 18.29
CA TYR A 103 -27.62 26.96 18.63
C TYR A 103 -29.13 26.86 18.87
N LEU A 104 -29.56 26.07 19.86
CA LEU A 104 -30.81 26.30 20.60
C LEU A 104 -30.66 25.84 22.06
#